data_AF-A0A382NIE0-F1
#
_entry.id   AF-A0A382NIE0-F1
#
_cell.length_a   1.000
_cell.length_b   1.000
_cell.length_c   1.000
_cell.angle_alpha   90.00
_cell.angle_beta   90.00
_cell.angle_gamma   90.00
#
_symmetry.space_group_name_H-M   'P 1'
#
loop_
_entity.id
_entity.type
_entity.pdbx_description
1 polymer ?
#
loop_
_entity_poly.entity_id
_entity_poly.type
_entity_poly.pdbx_seq_one_letter_code
_entity_poly.pdbx_strand_id
1 'polypeptide(L)'
;FDDDTDQDGMPDGWEDFYSDRIPDGDGCGLNPTVGSDKFGDPDSDGSDNLREYQEGTNPCDPDSDDDGDPDGEDPPPIEPGEPPGTNPDTGATDGNVTIYEIFDPVLGSLKRWSSLDALYYDSANSNPYTMYNYDTTKTEIFPTNYEGYSQIFEGWIWMGITVTESSYTMIPSVSPDADIIDYDPNATGIELSFFKDGADNYYVQSNEEAIIDLKYRMGTNGSYFNRQISDDLTIDDMPEEVIRPITGESEVKDNVREFLQYRHDNGTIANEPLYYLWPENGTPETNLALIINNLTWYFSAFIEGDGDVPDPEPPWDVYQSICINGIGACRHRSFGFFVTALALEAPTRYVSNEAHAFVEVYVPEDN
;
A
#
# COMPACT_ATOMS: atom_id res chain seq x y z
N PHE A 1 -19.58 8.02 32.71
CA PHE A 1 -18.72 9.18 32.46
C PHE A 1 -18.24 8.93 31.06
N ASP A 2 -18.46 9.91 30.19
CA ASP A 2 -17.82 9.86 28.88
C ASP A 2 -16.32 9.92 29.14
N ASP A 3 -15.53 9.16 28.37
CA ASP A 3 -14.07 9.20 28.50
C ASP A 3 -13.46 10.31 27.60
N ASP A 4 -14.29 10.96 26.79
CA ASP A 4 -14.03 12.11 25.90
C ASP A 4 -15.26 13.05 25.99
N THR A 5 -15.20 14.06 26.86
CA THR A 5 -16.33 14.87 27.29
C THR A 5 -16.81 15.86 26.22
N ASP A 6 -15.96 16.28 25.29
CA ASP A 6 -16.30 17.19 24.20
C ASP A 6 -16.31 16.55 22.79
N GLN A 7 -16.05 15.24 22.72
CA GLN A 7 -16.20 14.37 21.55
C GLN A 7 -15.30 14.78 20.38
N ASP A 8 -14.08 15.18 20.71
CA ASP A 8 -13.15 15.70 19.73
C ASP A 8 -12.12 14.69 19.25
N GLY A 9 -12.03 13.53 19.93
CA GLY A 9 -11.11 12.44 19.63
C GLY A 9 -9.97 12.28 20.63
N MET A 10 -9.80 13.21 21.58
CA MET A 10 -8.82 13.14 22.66
C MET A 10 -9.52 12.74 23.97
N PRO A 11 -9.00 11.79 24.77
CA PRO A 11 -9.61 11.43 26.05
C PRO A 11 -9.39 12.49 27.12
N ASP A 12 -10.38 12.68 28.00
CA ASP A 12 -10.35 13.63 29.13
C ASP A 12 -9.07 13.51 29.98
N GLY A 13 -8.57 12.27 30.13
CA GLY A 13 -7.37 11.99 30.92
C GLY A 13 -6.07 12.47 30.28
N TRP A 14 -6.00 12.48 28.94
CA TRP A 14 -4.85 12.98 28.20
C TRP A 14 -4.86 14.52 28.16
N GLU A 15 -6.01 15.12 27.89
CA GLU A 15 -6.15 16.58 27.92
C GLU A 15 -5.95 17.18 29.32
N ASP A 16 -6.40 16.50 30.39
CA ASP A 16 -6.15 16.97 31.78
C ASP A 16 -4.65 16.89 32.13
N PHE A 17 -3.90 15.93 31.56
CA PHE A 17 -2.46 15.80 31.75
C PHE A 17 -1.70 17.00 31.19
N TYR A 18 -2.09 17.48 30.01
CA TYR A 18 -1.50 18.63 29.33
C TYR A 18 -2.20 19.98 29.64
N SER A 19 -3.14 19.98 30.58
CA SER A 19 -3.86 21.18 30.97
C SER A 19 -3.01 22.15 31.82
N ASP A 20 -3.34 23.44 31.76
CA ASP A 20 -2.76 24.51 32.60
C ASP A 20 -3.08 24.36 34.11
N ARG A 21 -3.72 23.25 34.53
CA ARG A 21 -4.12 23.01 35.93
C ARG A 21 -2.97 22.46 36.76
N ILE A 22 -1.87 22.01 36.15
CA ILE A 22 -0.71 21.50 36.87
C ILE A 22 0.17 22.67 37.37
N PRO A 23 0.44 22.80 38.68
CA PRO A 23 1.16 23.93 39.28
C PRO A 23 2.61 24.11 38.83
N ASP A 24 3.19 23.11 38.16
CA ASP A 24 4.60 23.08 37.77
C ASP A 24 4.87 23.80 36.43
N GLY A 25 3.81 24.15 35.66
CA GLY A 25 3.91 25.07 34.52
C GLY A 25 4.27 24.43 33.17
N ASP A 26 4.23 23.10 33.09
CA ASP A 26 4.58 22.31 31.90
C ASP A 26 3.35 21.92 31.05
N GLY A 27 2.21 22.57 31.25
CA GLY A 27 0.99 22.36 30.45
C GLY A 27 0.90 23.32 29.26
N CYS A 28 0.26 22.88 28.17
CA CYS A 28 0.08 23.62 26.92
C CYS A 28 -1.38 24.08 26.70
N GLY A 29 -2.19 24.07 27.77
CA GLY A 29 -3.51 24.72 27.77
C GLY A 29 -4.68 23.87 27.27
N LEU A 30 -4.51 22.56 27.13
CA LEU A 30 -5.58 21.63 26.76
C LEU A 30 -6.71 21.57 27.80
N ASN A 31 -7.93 21.31 27.35
CA ASN A 31 -9.12 21.33 28.19
C ASN A 31 -10.19 20.33 27.73
N PRO A 32 -10.52 19.31 28.57
CA PRO A 32 -11.53 18.26 28.33
C PRO A 32 -12.98 18.70 28.06
N THR A 33 -13.23 19.98 27.84
CA THR A 33 -14.57 20.55 27.63
C THR A 33 -14.62 21.51 26.45
N VAL A 34 -13.54 21.60 25.66
CA VAL A 34 -13.33 22.55 24.56
C VAL A 34 -12.82 21.83 23.32
N GLY A 35 -13.66 21.05 22.66
CA GLY A 35 -13.26 20.21 21.51
C GLY A 35 -12.79 20.89 20.21
N SER A 36 -12.48 22.19 20.27
CA SER A 36 -11.78 22.93 19.21
C SER A 36 -10.29 23.09 19.48
N ASP A 37 -9.82 22.83 20.71
CA ASP A 37 -8.40 22.90 21.06
C ASP A 37 -7.59 21.75 20.44
N LYS A 38 -8.24 20.66 20.01
CA LYS A 38 -7.65 19.65 19.13
C LYS A 38 -6.96 20.16 17.86
N PHE A 39 -7.35 21.34 17.38
CA PHE A 39 -6.76 22.00 16.20
C PHE A 39 -5.66 23.01 16.58
N GLY A 40 -5.36 23.12 17.87
CA GLY A 40 -4.30 23.96 18.39
C GLY A 40 -2.94 23.31 18.21
N ASP A 41 -1.92 24.15 18.09
CA ASP A 41 -0.50 23.81 17.95
C ASP A 41 0.25 24.68 18.98
N PRO A 42 0.35 24.23 20.24
CA PRO A 42 0.82 25.08 21.34
C PRO A 42 2.31 25.38 21.31
N ASP A 43 3.13 24.49 20.76
CA ASP A 43 4.59 24.61 20.63
C ASP A 43 5.05 25.10 19.25
N SER A 44 4.12 25.23 18.29
CA SER A 44 4.29 25.85 16.98
C SER A 44 5.22 25.07 16.05
N ASP A 45 5.12 23.75 16.09
CA ASP A 45 5.95 22.81 15.35
C ASP A 45 5.27 22.27 14.08
N GLY A 46 3.97 22.54 13.91
CA GLY A 46 3.14 22.11 12.78
C GLY A 46 2.30 20.87 13.03
N SER A 47 2.36 20.28 14.22
CA SER A 47 1.48 19.21 14.70
C SER A 47 0.32 19.82 15.49
N ASP A 48 -0.90 19.30 15.28
CA ASP A 48 -2.04 19.70 16.12
C ASP A 48 -2.23 18.72 17.27
N ASN A 49 -2.84 19.18 18.37
CA ASN A 49 -2.99 18.37 19.58
C ASN A 49 -3.64 16.99 19.32
N LEU A 50 -4.55 16.88 18.33
CA LEU A 50 -5.15 15.60 17.97
C LEU A 50 -4.12 14.67 17.31
N ARG A 51 -3.31 15.19 16.39
CA ARG A 51 -2.23 14.45 15.75
C ARG A 51 -1.23 13.97 16.81
N GLU A 52 -0.84 14.83 17.73
CA GLU A 52 0.12 14.47 18.78
C GLU A 52 -0.42 13.42 19.74
N TYR A 53 -1.70 13.49 20.10
CA TYR A 53 -2.37 12.42 20.84
C TYR A 53 -2.33 11.09 20.09
N GLN A 54 -2.55 11.11 18.77
CA GLN A 54 -2.57 9.91 17.92
C GLN A 54 -1.17 9.32 17.69
N GLU A 55 -0.16 10.17 17.59
CA GLU A 55 1.24 9.82 17.33
C GLU A 55 2.01 9.51 18.63
N GLY A 56 1.46 9.90 19.78
CA GLY A 56 2.09 9.70 21.08
C GLY A 56 3.22 10.68 21.35
N THR A 57 3.25 11.80 20.62
CA THR A 57 4.16 12.93 20.82
C THR A 57 3.60 13.89 21.89
N ASN A 58 4.36 14.92 22.21
CA ASN A 58 4.11 15.79 23.35
C ASN A 58 3.67 17.19 22.89
N PRO A 59 2.39 17.60 23.09
CA PRO A 59 1.82 18.89 22.67
C PRO A 59 2.44 20.15 23.24
N CYS A 60 3.45 19.99 24.08
CA CYS A 60 4.18 21.08 24.68
C CYS A 60 5.68 21.03 24.30
N ASP A 61 6.11 20.15 23.40
CA ASP A 61 7.51 19.89 23.03
C ASP A 61 7.67 19.67 21.53
N PRO A 62 8.25 20.64 20.79
CA PRO A 62 8.19 20.70 19.33
C PRO A 62 9.08 19.67 18.59
N ASP A 63 9.71 18.73 19.31
CA ASP A 63 10.63 17.68 18.83
C ASP A 63 10.68 16.60 19.92
N SER A 64 9.65 15.75 19.96
CA SER A 64 9.37 14.82 21.06
C SER A 64 10.40 13.70 21.21
N ASP A 65 11.21 13.43 20.19
CA ASP A 65 12.25 12.41 20.21
C ASP A 65 13.69 12.96 20.16
N ASP A 66 13.84 14.29 20.16
CA ASP A 66 15.09 15.06 20.21
C ASP A 66 16.04 14.76 19.03
N ASP A 67 15.52 14.45 17.84
CA ASP A 67 16.32 14.07 16.68
C ASP A 67 16.72 15.26 15.77
N GLY A 68 16.02 16.38 15.92
CA GLY A 68 16.26 17.66 15.25
C GLY A 68 15.27 18.03 14.16
N ASP A 69 14.29 17.18 13.82
CA ASP A 69 13.13 17.49 12.98
C ASP A 69 11.88 17.71 13.88
N PRO A 70 11.05 18.76 13.65
CA PRO A 70 9.89 19.02 14.52
C PRO A 70 8.76 18.00 14.34
N ASP A 71 7.97 17.64 15.36
CA ASP A 71 6.92 16.59 15.25
C ASP A 71 5.91 16.87 14.13
N GLY A 72 5.60 18.15 13.87
CA GLY A 72 4.76 18.57 12.74
C GLY A 72 5.30 18.20 11.35
N GLU A 73 6.61 18.15 11.19
CA GLU A 73 7.33 17.77 9.96
C GLU A 73 7.94 16.36 10.04
N ASP A 74 7.99 15.77 11.24
CA ASP A 74 8.52 14.44 11.51
C ASP A 74 7.40 13.38 11.43
N PRO A 75 7.48 12.43 10.48
CA PRO A 75 6.65 11.24 10.53
C PRO A 75 7.18 10.27 11.61
N PRO A 76 6.33 9.73 12.51
CA PRO A 76 6.80 8.72 13.48
C PRO A 76 7.43 7.52 12.77
N PRO A 77 8.44 6.88 13.40
CA PRO A 77 9.82 6.83 12.94
C PRO A 77 9.99 6.08 11.60
N ILE A 78 10.67 6.68 10.63
CA ILE A 78 11.22 5.96 9.48
C ILE A 78 12.70 6.29 9.26
N GLU A 79 13.55 5.25 9.21
CA GLU A 79 14.97 5.41 8.91
C GLU A 79 15.22 6.10 7.54
N PRO A 80 16.27 6.92 7.41
CA PRO A 80 16.60 7.60 6.16
C PRO A 80 17.10 6.64 5.07
N GLY A 81 16.34 6.55 3.97
CA GLY A 81 16.86 6.29 2.63
C GLY A 81 16.96 4.83 2.20
N GLU A 82 15.97 4.39 1.40
CA GLU A 82 16.15 3.32 0.42
C GLU A 82 15.62 3.81 -0.95
N PRO A 83 16.45 3.82 -2.02
CA PRO A 83 16.00 4.08 -3.38
C PRO A 83 15.07 2.96 -3.88
N PRO A 84 14.27 3.17 -4.95
CA PRO A 84 13.24 2.22 -5.37
C PRO A 84 13.84 0.88 -5.78
N GLY A 85 13.64 -0.08 -4.88
CA GLY A 85 14.06 -1.48 -4.94
C GLY A 85 13.56 -2.13 -3.66
N THR A 86 12.23 -2.17 -3.47
CA THR A 86 11.61 -2.64 -2.23
C THR A 86 11.98 -4.10 -1.97
N ASN A 87 12.89 -4.30 -1.02
CA ASN A 87 13.16 -5.60 -0.46
C ASN A 87 11.92 -6.03 0.35
N PRO A 88 11.31 -7.21 0.09
CA PRO A 88 10.20 -7.72 0.89
C PRO A 88 10.55 -8.03 2.35
N ASP A 89 11.85 -8.02 2.73
CA ASP A 89 12.40 -8.55 3.99
C ASP A 89 13.03 -7.50 4.95
N THR A 90 12.95 -6.20 4.68
CA THR A 90 13.54 -5.18 5.58
C THR A 90 12.54 -4.32 6.34
N GLY A 91 11.24 -4.52 6.13
CA GLY A 91 10.27 -3.91 7.03
C GLY A 91 10.28 -4.72 8.32
N ALA A 92 10.57 -4.11 9.46
CA ALA A 92 10.18 -4.67 10.72
C ALA A 92 8.62 -4.63 10.84
N THR A 93 8.02 -5.37 11.78
CA THR A 93 6.56 -5.31 12.06
C THR A 93 6.24 -4.42 13.26
N ASP A 94 7.13 -3.54 13.66
CA ASP A 94 7.04 -2.74 14.87
C ASP A 94 6.83 -1.26 14.54
N GLY A 95 5.57 -0.87 14.48
CA GLY A 95 5.20 0.54 14.50
C GLY A 95 3.71 0.68 14.24
N ASN A 96 3.04 1.52 15.03
CA ASN A 96 1.74 2.05 14.62
C ASN A 96 1.97 2.90 13.37
N VAL A 97 1.94 2.28 12.18
CA VAL A 97 2.02 3.05 10.93
C VAL A 97 0.63 3.61 10.64
N THR A 98 0.50 4.94 10.75
CA THR A 98 -0.75 5.65 10.48
C THR A 98 -1.06 5.61 8.98
N ILE A 99 -2.24 5.07 8.64
CA ILE A 99 -2.78 5.22 7.29
C ILE A 99 -3.40 6.61 7.21
N TYR A 100 -2.80 7.51 6.43
CA TYR A 100 -3.42 8.80 6.14
C TYR A 100 -4.67 8.59 5.26
N GLU A 101 -5.85 8.80 5.82
CA GLU A 101 -7.10 8.77 5.06
C GLU A 101 -7.29 10.08 4.31
N ILE A 102 -6.91 10.04 3.03
CA ILE A 102 -7.00 11.19 2.13
C ILE A 102 -8.24 11.16 1.25
N PHE A 103 -8.97 10.05 1.20
CA PHE A 103 -10.13 9.87 0.32
C PHE A 103 -11.42 9.83 1.14
N ASP A 104 -12.45 10.52 0.65
CA ASP A 104 -13.84 10.36 1.08
C ASP A 104 -14.70 9.88 -0.12
N PRO A 105 -15.33 8.69 -0.07
CA PRO A 105 -15.34 7.73 1.03
C PRO A 105 -13.97 7.13 1.37
N VAL A 106 -13.78 6.81 2.65
CA VAL A 106 -12.57 6.19 3.22
C VAL A 106 -12.24 4.88 2.51
N LEU A 107 -10.98 4.72 2.10
CA LEU A 107 -10.47 3.50 1.47
C LEU A 107 -9.70 2.61 2.45
N GLY A 108 -9.17 3.14 3.55
CA GLY A 108 -8.42 2.30 4.48
C GLY A 108 -7.17 1.74 3.84
N SER A 109 -6.97 0.46 4.11
CA SER A 109 -5.88 -0.35 3.58
C SER A 109 -5.91 -0.57 2.06
N LEU A 110 -6.97 -0.15 1.35
CA LEU A 110 -7.16 -0.35 -0.10
C LEU A 110 -6.73 0.86 -0.94
N LYS A 111 -6.29 1.95 -0.31
CA LYS A 111 -5.68 3.09 -1.01
C LYS A 111 -4.41 2.63 -1.74
N ARG A 112 -4.27 3.02 -3.02
CA ARG A 112 -3.11 2.69 -3.85
C ARG A 112 -2.12 3.84 -3.77
N TRP A 113 -0.93 3.62 -3.22
CA TRP A 113 0.16 4.60 -3.30
C TRP A 113 1.12 4.25 -4.42
N SER A 114 1.59 3.00 -4.44
CA SER A 114 2.48 2.44 -5.46
C SER A 114 1.99 1.07 -5.89
N SER A 115 2.21 0.75 -7.16
CA SER A 115 1.84 -0.47 -7.84
C SER A 115 3.04 -0.95 -8.67
N LEU A 116 3.39 -2.22 -8.50
CA LEU A 116 4.46 -2.91 -9.21
C LEU A 116 3.86 -4.14 -9.90
N ASP A 117 4.26 -4.41 -11.15
CA ASP A 117 3.62 -5.43 -11.97
C ASP A 117 4.60 -6.44 -12.59
N ALA A 118 5.91 -6.25 -12.45
CA ALA A 118 6.92 -7.17 -12.95
C ALA A 118 7.89 -7.66 -11.87
N LEU A 119 8.57 -8.76 -12.20
CA LEU A 119 9.49 -9.46 -11.32
C LEU A 119 10.83 -9.71 -12.02
N TYR A 120 11.90 -9.33 -11.34
CA TYR A 120 13.27 -9.62 -11.74
C TYR A 120 13.88 -10.60 -10.73
N TYR A 121 14.46 -11.69 -11.24
CA TYR A 121 15.15 -12.69 -10.43
C TYR A 121 16.64 -12.75 -10.75
N ASP A 122 17.49 -12.69 -9.71
CA ASP A 122 18.94 -12.88 -9.81
C ASP A 122 19.48 -13.74 -8.66
N SER A 123 19.76 -15.01 -8.97
CA SER A 123 20.33 -15.99 -8.03
C SER A 123 21.69 -15.61 -7.42
N ALA A 124 22.39 -14.60 -7.96
CA ALA A 124 23.66 -14.14 -7.39
C ALA A 124 23.46 -13.22 -6.17
N ASN A 125 22.25 -12.71 -5.95
CA ASN A 125 21.92 -11.85 -4.83
C ASN A 125 21.38 -12.67 -3.64
N SER A 126 21.72 -12.28 -2.41
CA SER A 126 21.16 -12.88 -1.20
C SER A 126 19.64 -12.69 -1.10
N ASN A 127 19.14 -11.60 -1.68
CA ASN A 127 17.73 -11.43 -1.97
C ASN A 127 17.53 -11.45 -3.49
N PRO A 128 17.10 -12.59 -4.06
CA PRO A 128 17.10 -12.75 -5.51
C PRO A 128 15.89 -12.12 -6.19
N TYR A 129 14.85 -11.66 -5.46
CA TYR A 129 13.63 -11.12 -6.06
C TYR A 129 13.57 -9.60 -5.97
N THR A 130 13.32 -8.94 -7.10
CA THR A 130 13.03 -7.50 -7.16
C THR A 130 11.73 -7.28 -7.92
N MET A 131 10.74 -6.68 -7.25
CA MET A 131 9.51 -6.22 -7.88
C MET A 131 9.74 -4.83 -8.50
N TYR A 132 9.19 -4.58 -9.68
CA TYR A 132 9.35 -3.30 -10.36
C TYR A 132 8.15 -2.98 -11.26
N ASN A 133 8.00 -1.71 -11.65
CA ASN A 133 7.07 -1.32 -12.70
C ASN A 133 7.71 -1.58 -14.08
N TYR A 134 7.08 -2.45 -14.87
CA TYR A 134 7.54 -2.84 -16.20
C TYR A 134 7.67 -1.68 -17.18
N ASP A 135 6.66 -0.81 -17.24
CA ASP A 135 6.63 0.35 -18.13
C ASP A 135 6.49 1.63 -17.32
N THR A 136 7.61 2.33 -17.18
CA THR A 136 7.70 3.58 -16.41
C THR A 136 7.28 4.80 -17.22
N THR A 137 6.94 4.64 -18.50
CA THR A 137 6.52 5.72 -19.40
C THR A 137 5.31 6.43 -18.84
N LYS A 138 5.40 7.77 -18.73
CA LYS A 138 4.31 8.61 -18.23
C LYS A 138 3.40 9.00 -19.38
N THR A 139 2.18 8.47 -19.38
CA THR A 139 1.12 8.80 -20.33
C THR A 139 0.22 9.85 -19.72
N GLU A 140 0.09 11.00 -20.38
CA GLU A 140 -0.77 12.08 -19.91
C GLU A 140 -2.25 11.67 -19.93
N ILE A 141 -2.96 12.01 -18.87
CA ILE A 141 -4.41 11.86 -18.71
C ILE A 141 -5.04 13.20 -18.37
N PHE A 142 -6.31 13.37 -18.69
CA PHE A 142 -6.99 14.66 -18.58
C PHE A 142 -8.20 14.58 -17.65
N PRO A 143 -8.43 15.61 -16.82
CA PRO A 143 -9.66 15.74 -16.06
C PRO A 143 -10.90 15.65 -16.97
N THR A 144 -11.80 14.74 -16.66
CA THR A 144 -12.93 14.38 -17.52
C THR A 144 -14.13 15.30 -17.34
N ASN A 145 -14.27 15.93 -16.17
CA ASN A 145 -15.49 16.62 -15.72
C ASN A 145 -16.75 15.73 -15.79
N TYR A 146 -16.60 14.40 -15.87
CA TYR A 146 -17.70 13.46 -15.93
C TYR A 146 -18.00 12.93 -14.52
N GLU A 147 -19.28 12.92 -14.13
CA GLU A 147 -19.71 12.48 -12.79
C GLU A 147 -20.64 11.26 -12.83
N GLY A 148 -20.78 10.61 -13.99
CA GLY A 148 -21.68 9.44 -14.13
C GLY A 148 -21.06 8.12 -13.70
N TYR A 149 -20.06 8.16 -12.81
CA TYR A 149 -19.42 6.97 -12.23
C TYR A 149 -20.28 6.37 -11.13
N SER A 150 -20.15 5.06 -10.91
CA SER A 150 -20.87 4.39 -9.82
C SER A 150 -20.34 4.76 -8.43
N GLN A 151 -19.05 5.12 -8.36
CA GLN A 151 -18.34 5.54 -7.16
C GLN A 151 -17.50 6.77 -7.51
N ILE A 152 -17.55 7.78 -6.65
CA ILE A 152 -16.74 8.99 -6.73
C ILE A 152 -16.08 9.17 -5.38
N PHE A 153 -14.78 9.46 -5.41
CA PHE A 153 -13.95 9.71 -4.25
C PHE A 153 -13.38 11.12 -4.32
N GLU A 154 -13.45 11.85 -3.22
CA GLU A 154 -12.79 13.14 -3.04
C GLU A 154 -11.47 12.90 -2.32
N GLY A 155 -10.36 13.13 -3.01
CA GLY A 155 -9.00 13.07 -2.48
C GLY A 155 -8.56 14.43 -1.97
N TRP A 156 -7.94 14.50 -0.81
CA TRP A 156 -7.30 15.68 -0.26
C TRP A 156 -5.92 15.34 0.29
N ILE A 157 -4.88 15.91 -0.31
CA ILE A 157 -3.50 15.84 0.17
C ILE A 157 -3.17 17.21 0.76
N TRP A 158 -3.15 17.31 2.09
CA TRP A 158 -2.95 18.57 2.84
C TRP A 158 -1.54 18.75 3.41
N MET A 159 -0.65 17.77 3.16
CA MET A 159 0.73 17.76 3.67
C MET A 159 1.72 18.51 2.75
N GLY A 160 1.23 19.38 1.86
CA GLY A 160 2.08 20.13 0.94
C GLY A 160 2.92 19.26 -0.02
N ILE A 161 2.39 18.89 -1.19
CA ILE A 161 3.20 18.19 -2.20
C ILE A 161 4.03 19.18 -3.02
N THR A 162 5.29 18.84 -3.25
CA THR A 162 6.14 19.58 -4.20
C THR A 162 5.79 19.16 -5.62
N VAL A 163 5.45 20.12 -6.47
CA VAL A 163 5.16 19.93 -7.90
C VAL A 163 6.10 20.80 -8.73
N THR A 164 6.54 20.29 -9.89
CA THR A 164 7.47 21.01 -10.78
C THR A 164 7.13 20.79 -12.25
N GLU A 165 7.77 21.59 -13.12
CA GLU A 165 7.66 21.47 -14.59
C GLU A 165 8.34 20.23 -15.18
N SER A 166 9.23 19.57 -14.43
CA SER A 166 10.15 18.57 -15.01
C SER A 166 10.20 17.24 -14.27
N SER A 167 9.77 17.20 -13.02
CA SER A 167 9.67 15.98 -12.21
C SER A 167 8.22 15.58 -12.05
N TYR A 168 7.97 14.27 -12.03
CA TYR A 168 6.64 13.70 -11.79
C TYR A 168 6.49 13.41 -10.30
N THR A 169 5.52 14.04 -9.66
CA THR A 169 5.17 13.78 -8.27
C THR A 169 4.09 12.72 -8.24
N MET A 170 4.35 11.59 -7.59
CA MET A 170 3.36 10.51 -7.46
C MET A 170 2.21 10.98 -6.57
N ILE A 171 0.98 10.64 -6.96
CA ILE A 171 -0.20 10.81 -6.13
C ILE A 171 -0.93 9.47 -5.99
N PRO A 172 -1.59 9.24 -4.86
CA PRO A 172 -2.36 8.02 -4.64
C PRO A 172 -3.61 7.96 -5.52
N SER A 173 -4.18 6.75 -5.63
CA SER A 173 -5.37 6.48 -6.42
C SER A 173 -6.30 5.47 -5.76
N VAL A 174 -7.55 5.45 -6.22
CA VAL A 174 -8.62 4.60 -5.67
C VAL A 174 -8.75 3.26 -6.41
N SER A 175 -8.34 3.22 -7.68
CA SER A 175 -8.35 2.03 -8.54
C SER A 175 -7.44 2.27 -9.75
N PRO A 176 -7.00 1.20 -10.46
CA PRO A 176 -6.24 1.34 -11.70
C PRO A 176 -7.03 1.99 -12.83
N ASP A 177 -8.35 1.87 -12.84
CA ASP A 177 -9.24 2.37 -13.90
C ASP A 177 -9.91 3.71 -13.56
N ALA A 178 -9.53 4.34 -12.45
CA ALA A 178 -10.17 5.58 -12.01
C ALA A 178 -9.79 6.77 -12.91
N ASP A 179 -10.78 7.55 -13.30
CA ASP A 179 -10.56 8.78 -14.04
C ASP A 179 -10.49 9.97 -13.08
N ILE A 180 -9.61 10.93 -13.38
CA ILE A 180 -9.62 12.24 -12.72
C ILE A 180 -10.86 12.98 -13.23
N ILE A 181 -11.74 13.40 -12.33
CA ILE A 181 -12.93 14.20 -12.65
C ILE A 181 -12.52 15.66 -12.76
N ASP A 182 -11.98 16.20 -11.68
CA ASP A 182 -11.46 17.56 -11.54
C ASP A 182 -10.48 17.66 -10.36
N TYR A 183 -9.87 18.84 -10.19
CA TYR A 183 -8.91 19.13 -9.14
C TYR A 183 -8.91 20.61 -8.76
N ASP A 184 -8.39 20.90 -7.57
CA ASP A 184 -8.07 22.22 -7.03
C ASP A 184 -6.70 22.13 -6.32
N PRO A 185 -5.65 22.77 -6.84
CA PRO A 185 -4.31 22.75 -6.25
C PRO A 185 -4.19 23.69 -5.03
N ASN A 186 -5.29 24.32 -4.58
CA ASN A 186 -5.31 25.27 -3.47
C ASN A 186 -4.25 26.39 -3.59
N ALA A 187 -3.85 26.71 -4.82
CA ALA A 187 -2.75 27.62 -5.13
C ALA A 187 -3.10 28.46 -6.36
N THR A 188 -2.82 29.76 -6.29
CA THR A 188 -3.17 30.69 -7.39
C THR A 188 -2.13 30.60 -8.51
N GLY A 189 -2.59 30.33 -9.73
CA GLY A 189 -1.73 30.31 -10.92
C GLY A 189 -1.03 28.98 -11.19
N ILE A 190 -1.23 27.99 -10.31
CA ILE A 190 -0.75 26.62 -10.50
C ILE A 190 -1.78 25.83 -11.32
N GLU A 191 -1.33 25.27 -12.43
CA GLU A 191 -2.09 24.34 -13.27
C GLU A 191 -1.37 22.98 -13.25
N LEU A 192 -2.14 21.91 -13.04
CA LEU A 192 -1.60 20.55 -12.99
C LEU A 192 -1.89 19.78 -14.28
N SER A 193 -0.91 18.98 -14.69
CA SER A 193 -1.03 17.93 -15.70
C SER A 193 -0.91 16.57 -15.02
N PHE A 194 -1.78 15.63 -15.37
CA PHE A 194 -1.88 14.33 -14.73
C PHE A 194 -1.32 13.24 -15.65
N PHE A 195 -0.70 12.22 -15.07
CA PHE A 195 -0.08 11.14 -15.82
C PHE A 195 -0.30 9.80 -15.14
N LYS A 196 -0.23 8.73 -15.94
CA LYS A 196 -0.16 7.35 -15.47
C LYS A 196 1.04 6.62 -16.05
N ASP A 197 1.53 5.60 -15.34
CA ASP A 197 2.47 4.64 -15.89
C ASP A 197 1.81 3.29 -16.22
N GLY A 198 2.58 2.32 -16.73
CA GLY A 198 2.06 1.00 -17.14
C GLY A 198 1.54 0.11 -16.00
N ALA A 199 1.87 0.45 -14.75
CA ALA A 199 1.33 -0.20 -13.56
C ALA A 199 0.11 0.55 -12.97
N ASP A 200 -0.36 1.59 -13.67
CA ASP A 200 -1.44 2.50 -13.28
C ASP A 200 -1.16 3.27 -11.98
N ASN A 201 0.09 3.67 -11.75
CA ASN A 201 0.42 4.68 -10.74
C ASN A 201 0.11 6.08 -11.28
N TYR A 202 -0.40 6.97 -10.43
CA TYR A 202 -0.80 8.32 -10.82
C TYR A 202 0.28 9.33 -10.45
N TYR A 203 0.45 10.33 -11.31
CA TYR A 203 1.44 11.38 -11.12
C TYR A 203 0.90 12.74 -11.54
N VAL A 204 1.50 13.79 -11.01
CA VAL A 204 1.25 15.17 -11.40
C VAL A 204 2.55 15.90 -11.76
N GLN A 205 2.43 16.84 -12.68
CA GLN A 205 3.40 17.93 -12.92
C GLN A 205 2.66 19.26 -12.88
N SER A 206 3.39 20.34 -12.68
CA SER A 206 2.86 21.71 -12.67
C SER A 206 3.49 22.58 -13.74
N ASN A 207 2.86 23.70 -14.05
CA ASN A 207 3.40 24.75 -14.91
C ASN A 207 4.56 25.56 -14.29
N GLU A 208 4.75 25.48 -12.97
CA GLU A 208 5.87 26.09 -12.24
C GLU A 208 6.12 25.35 -10.92
N GLU A 209 7.31 25.50 -10.34
CA GLU A 209 7.65 24.89 -9.05
C GLU A 209 6.85 25.50 -7.89
N ALA A 210 6.16 24.66 -7.12
CA ALA A 210 5.36 25.07 -5.97
C ALA A 210 5.19 23.93 -4.96
N ILE A 211 4.90 24.29 -3.72
CA ILE A 211 4.36 23.39 -2.70
C ILE A 211 2.86 23.67 -2.59
N ILE A 212 2.03 22.64 -2.76
CA ILE A 212 0.57 22.79 -2.85
C ILE A 212 -0.18 21.77 -2.00
N ASP A 213 -1.38 22.14 -1.55
CA ASP A 213 -2.37 21.17 -1.10
C ASP A 213 -3.26 20.79 -2.26
N LEU A 214 -3.39 19.50 -2.54
CA LEU A 214 -4.14 19.04 -3.70
C LEU A 214 -5.47 18.43 -3.28
N LYS A 215 -6.57 19.03 -3.74
CA LYS A 215 -7.89 18.41 -3.77
C LYS A 215 -8.19 17.89 -5.16
N TYR A 216 -8.73 16.69 -5.28
CA TYR A 216 -9.04 16.08 -6.58
C TYR A 216 -10.13 15.05 -6.45
N ARG A 217 -10.95 14.88 -7.47
CA ARG A 217 -12.01 13.87 -7.48
C ARG A 217 -11.68 12.76 -8.46
N MET A 218 -11.83 11.52 -8.03
CA MET A 218 -11.63 10.33 -8.85
C MET A 218 -12.94 9.55 -9.00
N GLY A 219 -13.25 9.14 -10.22
CA GLY A 219 -14.45 8.36 -10.52
C GLY A 219 -14.12 6.96 -11.04
N THR A 220 -14.82 5.94 -10.53
CA THR A 220 -14.69 4.54 -11.00
C THR A 220 -16.05 3.83 -11.03
N ASN A 221 -16.18 2.84 -11.91
CA ASN A 221 -17.42 2.09 -12.13
C ASN A 221 -17.60 0.88 -11.19
N GLY A 222 -16.84 0.83 -10.08
CA GLY A 222 -17.11 -0.05 -8.95
C GLY A 222 -16.83 -1.53 -9.21
N SER A 223 -16.63 -1.91 -10.48
CA SER A 223 -16.13 -3.21 -10.94
C SER A 223 -14.76 -3.56 -10.38
N TYR A 224 -14.05 -2.60 -9.81
CA TYR A 224 -12.79 -2.82 -9.14
C TYR A 224 -12.95 -3.59 -7.81
N PHE A 225 -14.01 -3.31 -7.02
CA PHE A 225 -14.21 -3.96 -5.73
C PHE A 225 -15.10 -5.20 -5.84
N ASN A 226 -14.64 -6.34 -5.31
CA ASN A 226 -15.41 -7.60 -5.24
C ASN A 226 -15.95 -8.09 -6.60
N ARG A 227 -15.18 -7.90 -7.67
CA ARG A 227 -15.53 -8.43 -8.99
C ARG A 227 -15.63 -9.95 -8.94
N GLN A 228 -16.74 -10.49 -9.43
CA GLN A 228 -16.85 -11.94 -9.61
C GLN A 228 -16.00 -12.37 -10.81
N ILE A 229 -15.19 -13.41 -10.61
CA ILE A 229 -14.42 -14.05 -11.69
C ILE A 229 -15.31 -15.15 -12.26
N SER A 230 -15.48 -15.17 -13.59
CA SER A 230 -16.23 -16.23 -14.27
C SER A 230 -15.53 -17.58 -14.08
N ASP A 231 -16.31 -18.63 -13.81
CA ASP A 231 -15.81 -20.00 -13.68
C ASP A 231 -15.23 -20.56 -14.99
N ASP A 232 -15.52 -19.93 -16.13
CA ASP A 232 -15.03 -20.34 -17.45
C ASP A 232 -13.80 -19.53 -17.92
N LEU A 233 -13.40 -18.50 -17.18
CA LEU A 233 -12.29 -17.62 -17.58
C LEU A 233 -10.94 -18.28 -17.32
N THR A 234 -10.07 -18.26 -18.33
CA THR A 234 -8.74 -18.86 -18.27
C THR A 234 -7.62 -17.87 -18.59
N ILE A 235 -6.37 -18.25 -18.29
CA ILE A 235 -5.18 -17.48 -18.67
C ILE A 235 -5.11 -17.26 -20.19
N ASP A 236 -5.58 -18.22 -20.99
CA ASP A 236 -5.59 -18.11 -22.45
C ASP A 236 -6.53 -17.01 -22.97
N ASP A 237 -7.46 -16.54 -22.13
CA ASP A 237 -8.38 -15.44 -22.44
C ASP A 237 -7.78 -14.06 -22.09
N MET A 238 -6.60 -14.01 -21.46
CA MET A 238 -5.94 -12.76 -21.10
C MET A 238 -5.28 -12.11 -22.33
N PRO A 239 -5.38 -10.78 -22.48
CA PRO A 239 -4.57 -10.06 -23.46
C PRO A 239 -3.07 -10.30 -23.22
N GLU A 240 -2.29 -10.59 -24.27
CA GLU A 240 -0.85 -10.84 -24.13
C GLU A 240 -0.13 -9.65 -23.48
N GLU A 241 -0.59 -8.42 -23.71
CA GLU A 241 -0.02 -7.21 -23.14
C GLU A 241 -0.19 -7.06 -21.62
N VAL A 242 -1.09 -7.80 -20.97
CA VAL A 242 -1.23 -7.76 -19.50
C VAL A 242 -0.38 -8.80 -18.81
N ILE A 243 0.05 -9.85 -19.52
CA ILE A 243 0.94 -10.89 -18.98
C ILE A 243 2.37 -10.34 -18.95
N ARG A 244 2.95 -10.23 -17.76
CA ARG A 244 4.28 -9.65 -17.57
C ARG A 244 5.38 -10.71 -17.67
N PRO A 245 6.45 -10.46 -18.45
CA PRO A 245 7.58 -11.38 -18.49
C PRO A 245 8.35 -11.32 -17.18
N ILE A 246 8.85 -12.48 -16.74
CA ILE A 246 9.70 -12.62 -15.56
C ILE A 246 11.15 -12.74 -16.01
N THR A 247 12.04 -11.90 -15.49
CA THR A 247 13.48 -12.15 -15.68
C THR A 247 13.91 -13.28 -14.75
N GLY A 248 14.57 -14.32 -15.25
CA GLY A 248 14.85 -15.54 -14.49
C GLY A 248 13.62 -16.47 -14.36
N GLU A 249 12.74 -16.43 -15.36
CA GLU A 249 11.47 -17.17 -15.37
C GLU A 249 11.59 -18.65 -15.03
N SER A 250 12.63 -19.34 -15.52
CA SER A 250 12.80 -20.78 -15.27
C SER A 250 13.01 -21.06 -13.78
N GLU A 251 13.89 -20.30 -13.15
CA GLU A 251 14.22 -20.41 -11.73
C GLU A 251 13.01 -20.06 -10.87
N VAL A 252 12.31 -18.96 -11.19
CA VAL A 252 11.09 -18.57 -10.47
C VAL A 252 10.00 -19.64 -10.61
N LYS A 253 9.75 -20.15 -11.83
CA LYS A 253 8.77 -21.22 -12.05
C LYS A 253 9.17 -22.52 -11.35
N ASP A 254 10.45 -22.86 -11.28
CA ASP A 254 10.95 -24.02 -10.53
C ASP A 254 10.70 -23.84 -9.02
N ASN A 255 11.04 -22.68 -8.44
CA ASN A 255 10.83 -22.38 -7.02
C ASN A 255 9.35 -22.39 -6.63
N VAL A 256 8.49 -21.80 -7.48
CA VAL A 256 7.03 -21.81 -7.32
C VAL A 256 6.49 -23.24 -7.42
N ARG A 257 6.93 -24.02 -8.41
CA ARG A 257 6.51 -25.42 -8.56
C ARG A 257 6.88 -26.24 -7.33
N GLU A 258 8.09 -26.08 -6.80
CA GLU A 258 8.54 -26.77 -5.58
C GLU A 258 7.69 -26.39 -4.36
N PHE A 259 7.34 -25.11 -4.21
CA PHE A 259 6.43 -24.64 -3.17
C PHE A 259 5.02 -25.23 -3.31
N LEU A 260 4.40 -25.15 -4.50
CA LEU A 260 3.06 -25.69 -4.74
C LEU A 260 3.01 -27.21 -4.50
N GLN A 261 4.11 -27.90 -4.79
CA GLN A 261 4.25 -29.35 -4.61
C GLN A 261 4.82 -29.75 -3.23
N TYR A 262 4.93 -28.80 -2.29
CA TYR A 262 5.53 -29.05 -0.99
C TYR A 262 4.83 -30.21 -0.24
N ARG A 263 5.64 -31.06 0.37
CA ARG A 263 5.21 -32.24 1.13
C ARG A 263 5.79 -32.18 2.53
N HIS A 264 5.02 -32.64 3.51
CA HIS A 264 5.54 -32.88 4.84
C HIS A 264 6.59 -34.00 4.83
N ASP A 265 7.39 -34.12 5.89
CA ASP A 265 8.43 -35.16 6.05
C ASP A 265 7.91 -36.60 5.91
N ASN A 266 6.61 -36.80 6.14
CA ASN A 266 5.93 -38.09 5.98
C ASN A 266 5.54 -38.41 4.51
N GLY A 267 5.84 -37.51 3.57
CA GLY A 267 5.55 -37.62 2.13
C GLY A 267 4.14 -37.19 1.71
N THR A 268 3.26 -36.78 2.64
CA THR A 268 1.92 -36.29 2.29
C THR A 268 1.99 -34.88 1.73
N ILE A 269 1.11 -34.56 0.78
CA ILE A 269 0.95 -33.20 0.24
C ILE A 269 0.64 -32.26 1.41
N ALA A 270 1.35 -31.16 1.52
CA ALA A 270 1.14 -30.19 2.58
C ALA A 270 -0.14 -29.37 2.35
N ASN A 271 -0.38 -28.95 1.10
CA ASN A 271 -1.52 -28.14 0.71
C ASN A 271 -2.16 -28.68 -0.57
N GLU A 272 -3.22 -29.49 -0.43
CA GLU A 272 -3.91 -30.06 -1.61
C GLU A 272 -4.44 -28.99 -2.60
N PRO A 273 -5.09 -27.89 -2.16
CA PRO A 273 -5.56 -26.87 -3.10
C PRO A 273 -4.44 -26.24 -3.93
N LEU A 274 -3.27 -26.00 -3.32
CA LEU A 274 -2.10 -25.48 -4.03
C LEU A 274 -1.46 -26.50 -4.96
N TYR A 275 -1.36 -27.76 -4.53
CA TYR A 275 -0.78 -28.83 -5.33
C TYR A 275 -1.48 -28.98 -6.69
N TYR A 276 -2.81 -28.84 -6.71
CA TYR A 276 -3.56 -28.96 -7.96
C TYR A 276 -3.46 -27.74 -8.89
N LEU A 277 -2.89 -26.62 -8.43
CA LEU A 277 -2.52 -25.51 -9.32
C LEU A 277 -1.32 -25.87 -10.21
N TRP A 278 -0.45 -26.78 -9.77
CA TRP A 278 0.64 -27.29 -10.59
C TRP A 278 1.06 -28.71 -10.15
N PRO A 279 0.30 -29.74 -10.52
CA PRO A 279 0.53 -31.10 -10.01
C PRO A 279 1.79 -31.76 -10.59
N GLU A 280 2.29 -32.76 -9.88
CA GLU A 280 3.50 -33.49 -10.27
C GLU A 280 3.28 -34.23 -11.61
N ASN A 281 4.09 -33.90 -12.62
CA ASN A 281 3.94 -34.32 -14.03
C ASN A 281 2.71 -33.75 -14.78
N GLY A 282 2.07 -32.70 -14.26
CA GLY A 282 1.01 -31.96 -14.94
C GLY A 282 1.47 -30.62 -15.51
N THR A 283 0.54 -29.94 -16.18
CA THR A 283 0.65 -28.52 -16.55
C THR A 283 0.07 -27.65 -15.45
N PRO A 284 0.45 -26.37 -15.37
CA PRO A 284 -0.22 -25.40 -14.52
C PRO A 284 -1.74 -25.37 -14.79
N GLU A 285 -2.51 -25.10 -13.74
CA GLU A 285 -3.92 -24.71 -13.84
C GLU A 285 -4.02 -23.41 -14.62
N THR A 286 -5.03 -23.28 -15.48
CA THR A 286 -5.26 -22.08 -16.29
C THR A 286 -6.57 -21.39 -15.93
N ASN A 287 -7.46 -22.01 -15.18
CA ASN A 287 -8.69 -21.38 -14.72
C ASN A 287 -8.39 -20.27 -13.71
N LEU A 288 -8.70 -19.02 -14.08
CA LEU A 288 -8.35 -17.86 -13.26
C LEU A 288 -9.04 -17.90 -11.89
N ALA A 289 -10.32 -18.30 -11.86
CA ALA A 289 -11.07 -18.39 -10.60
C ALA A 289 -10.45 -19.42 -9.64
N LEU A 290 -10.03 -20.59 -10.13
CA LEU A 290 -9.37 -21.62 -9.32
C LEU A 290 -8.01 -21.15 -8.80
N ILE A 291 -7.21 -20.49 -9.64
CA ILE A 291 -5.92 -19.92 -9.24
C ILE A 291 -6.15 -18.91 -8.12
N ILE A 292 -6.93 -17.85 -8.37
CA ILE A 292 -7.10 -16.75 -7.42
C ILE A 292 -7.74 -17.24 -6.12
N ASN A 293 -8.77 -18.08 -6.17
CA ASN A 293 -9.41 -18.59 -4.96
C ASN A 293 -8.45 -19.41 -4.09
N ASN A 294 -7.64 -20.29 -4.68
CA ASN A 294 -6.69 -21.13 -3.92
C ASN A 294 -5.52 -20.31 -3.37
N LEU A 295 -5.01 -19.34 -4.13
CA LEU A 295 -3.95 -18.43 -3.65
C LEU A 295 -4.49 -17.52 -2.54
N THR A 296 -5.66 -16.91 -2.71
CA THR A 296 -6.30 -16.08 -1.67
C THR A 296 -6.55 -16.90 -0.41
N TRP A 297 -7.09 -18.12 -0.53
CA TRP A 297 -7.31 -19.01 0.61
C TRP A 297 -6.02 -19.29 1.39
N TYR A 298 -4.91 -19.55 0.68
CA TYR A 298 -3.64 -19.87 1.32
C TYR A 298 -2.96 -18.66 1.95
N PHE A 299 -2.71 -17.60 1.16
CA PHE A 299 -1.95 -16.44 1.62
C PHE A 299 -2.69 -15.60 2.66
N SER A 300 -4.03 -15.59 2.64
CA SER A 300 -4.81 -14.90 3.70
C SER A 300 -4.71 -15.58 5.06
N ALA A 301 -4.29 -16.86 5.13
CA ALA A 301 -4.19 -17.63 6.35
C ALA A 301 -2.84 -17.52 7.08
N PHE A 302 -1.91 -16.69 6.58
CA PHE A 302 -0.60 -16.50 7.21
C PHE A 302 -0.75 -15.92 8.61
N ILE A 303 0.07 -16.41 9.53
CA ILE A 303 0.11 -15.93 10.91
C ILE A 303 1.05 -14.74 10.98
N GLU A 304 0.65 -13.66 11.66
CA GLU A 304 1.56 -12.57 11.98
C GLU A 304 2.61 -13.06 12.98
N GLY A 305 3.87 -13.07 12.56
CA GLY A 305 5.00 -13.35 13.44
C GLY A 305 5.27 -12.17 14.39
N ASP A 306 6.17 -12.38 15.35
CA ASP A 306 6.68 -11.32 16.25
C ASP A 306 7.63 -10.32 15.55
N GLY A 307 7.89 -10.54 14.26
CA GLY A 307 8.38 -9.53 13.33
C GLY A 307 9.40 -10.01 12.32
N ASP A 308 10.01 -11.16 12.60
CA ASP A 308 11.00 -11.75 11.72
C ASP A 308 10.39 -12.94 10.95
N VAL A 309 10.46 -12.87 9.63
CA VAL A 309 10.32 -14.09 8.80
C VAL A 309 11.58 -14.93 9.05
N PRO A 310 11.47 -16.26 9.22
CA PRO A 310 12.66 -17.10 9.37
C PRO A 310 13.62 -16.92 8.19
N ASP A 311 14.91 -16.73 8.50
CA ASP A 311 15.96 -16.67 7.50
C ASP A 311 15.87 -17.87 6.53
N PRO A 312 16.10 -17.66 5.23
CA PRO A 312 16.08 -18.76 4.27
C PRO A 312 17.21 -19.74 4.54
N GLU A 313 16.83 -21.00 4.80
CA GLU A 313 17.76 -22.11 4.99
C GLU A 313 17.80 -23.00 3.75
N PRO A 314 18.98 -23.32 3.20
CA PRO A 314 19.10 -24.22 2.06
C PRO A 314 18.32 -25.54 2.27
N PRO A 315 17.56 -26.02 1.27
CA PRO A 315 17.59 -25.60 -0.13
C PRO A 315 16.67 -24.43 -0.49
N TRP A 316 15.93 -23.86 0.46
CA TRP A 316 14.88 -22.90 0.19
C TRP A 316 15.42 -21.47 0.06
N ASP A 317 14.86 -20.71 -0.89
CA ASP A 317 15.10 -19.28 -0.98
C ASP A 317 14.13 -18.47 -0.09
N VAL A 318 14.25 -17.14 -0.11
CA VAL A 318 13.41 -16.23 0.68
C VAL A 318 11.92 -16.38 0.36
N TYR A 319 11.55 -16.52 -0.92
CA TYR A 319 10.17 -16.69 -1.33
C TYR A 319 9.59 -18.00 -0.82
N GLN A 320 10.31 -19.11 -0.99
CA GLN A 320 9.89 -20.43 -0.52
C GLN A 320 9.82 -20.46 1.01
N SER A 321 10.75 -19.82 1.69
CA SER A 321 10.78 -19.75 3.16
C SER A 321 9.58 -18.98 3.71
N ILE A 322 9.25 -17.82 3.13
CA ILE A 322 8.01 -17.08 3.44
C ILE A 322 6.79 -17.99 3.22
N CYS A 323 6.71 -18.61 2.04
CA CYS A 323 5.51 -19.33 1.62
C CYS A 323 5.28 -20.64 2.37
N ILE A 324 6.33 -21.39 2.69
CA ILE A 324 6.26 -22.68 3.39
C ILE A 324 5.98 -22.47 4.88
N ASN A 325 6.62 -21.49 5.52
CA ASN A 325 6.39 -21.23 6.95
C ASN A 325 5.01 -20.61 7.20
N GLY A 326 4.47 -19.86 6.24
CA GLY A 326 3.17 -19.21 6.40
C GLY A 326 3.16 -18.16 7.51
N ILE A 327 4.31 -17.53 7.75
CA ILE A 327 4.50 -16.48 8.75
C ILE A 327 4.79 -15.18 8.00
N GLY A 328 4.05 -14.12 8.33
CA GLY A 328 4.31 -12.79 7.80
C GLY A 328 3.13 -11.83 7.80
N ALA A 329 3.45 -10.54 7.89
CA ALA A 329 2.54 -9.43 7.68
C ALA A 329 2.04 -9.32 6.21
N CYS A 330 1.19 -8.33 5.95
CA CYS A 330 0.55 -8.06 4.66
C CYS A 330 1.53 -8.05 3.46
N ARG A 331 2.70 -7.42 3.59
CA ARG A 331 3.76 -7.40 2.55
C ARG A 331 4.23 -8.79 2.12
N HIS A 332 4.41 -9.71 3.06
CA HIS A 332 4.90 -11.07 2.76
C HIS A 332 3.81 -11.90 2.08
N ARG A 333 2.55 -11.76 2.52
CA ARG A 333 1.39 -12.41 1.90
C ARG A 333 1.23 -11.95 0.45
N SER A 334 1.29 -10.64 0.24
CA SER A 334 1.15 -10.01 -1.08
C SER A 334 2.32 -10.34 -1.99
N PHE A 335 3.54 -10.41 -1.47
CA PHE A 335 4.73 -10.84 -2.22
C PHE A 335 4.61 -12.32 -2.66
N GLY A 336 4.31 -13.22 -1.73
CA GLY A 336 4.12 -14.64 -2.03
C GLY A 336 3.02 -14.87 -3.07
N PHE A 337 1.88 -14.19 -2.90
CA PHE A 337 0.80 -14.22 -3.88
C PHE A 337 1.27 -13.71 -5.25
N PHE A 338 1.90 -12.53 -5.31
CA PHE A 338 2.35 -11.90 -6.54
C PHE A 338 3.31 -12.80 -7.32
N VAL A 339 4.34 -13.33 -6.67
CA VAL A 339 5.33 -14.24 -7.31
C VAL A 339 4.65 -15.51 -7.81
N THR A 340 3.77 -16.12 -6.99
CA THR A 340 3.06 -17.36 -7.39
C THR A 340 2.14 -17.11 -8.58
N ALA A 341 1.38 -16.01 -8.55
CA ALA A 341 0.40 -15.67 -9.58
C ALA A 341 1.09 -15.35 -10.92
N LEU A 342 2.19 -14.57 -10.91
CA LEU A 342 2.96 -14.31 -12.13
C LEU A 342 3.56 -15.58 -12.74
N ALA A 343 4.06 -16.51 -11.91
CA ALA A 343 4.58 -17.79 -12.40
C ALA A 343 3.50 -18.71 -12.98
N LEU A 344 2.24 -18.54 -12.54
CA LEU A 344 1.04 -19.15 -13.12
C LEU A 344 0.42 -18.32 -14.24
N GLU A 345 1.10 -17.24 -14.68
CA GLU A 345 0.68 -16.33 -15.76
C GLU A 345 -0.63 -15.58 -15.47
N ALA A 346 -1.08 -15.55 -14.21
CA ALA A 346 -2.19 -14.73 -13.75
C ALA A 346 -1.75 -13.27 -13.59
N PRO A 347 -2.24 -12.32 -14.41
CA PRO A 347 -1.75 -10.94 -14.39
C PRO A 347 -2.11 -10.27 -13.06
N THR A 348 -1.08 -9.97 -12.28
CA THR A 348 -1.20 -9.51 -10.89
C THR A 348 -0.31 -8.31 -10.68
N ARG A 349 -0.73 -7.39 -9.81
CA ARG A 349 0.06 -6.26 -9.32
C ARG A 349 0.24 -6.36 -7.82
N TYR A 350 1.43 -6.03 -7.35
CA TYR A 350 1.71 -5.77 -5.96
C TYR A 350 1.46 -4.30 -5.69
N VAL A 351 0.51 -4.01 -4.79
CA VAL A 351 0.15 -2.64 -4.42
C VAL A 351 0.54 -2.41 -2.97
N SER A 352 1.12 -1.26 -2.70
CA SER A 352 1.45 -0.83 -1.35
C SER A 352 1.02 0.59 -1.08
N ASN A 353 0.74 0.85 0.19
CA ASN A 353 0.65 2.17 0.78
C ASN A 353 1.55 2.22 2.02
N GLU A 354 1.36 3.21 2.88
CA GLU A 354 2.23 3.51 4.01
C GLU A 354 2.33 2.33 4.99
N ALA A 355 1.20 1.67 5.29
CA ALA A 355 1.12 0.62 6.32
C ALA A 355 0.73 -0.76 5.78
N HIS A 356 0.24 -0.84 4.54
CA HIS A 356 -0.38 -2.06 4.01
C HIS A 356 0.11 -2.37 2.59
N ALA A 357 0.06 -3.67 2.27
CA ALA A 357 0.26 -4.17 0.93
C ALA A 357 -0.78 -5.23 0.59
N PHE A 358 -1.29 -5.16 -0.64
CA PHE A 358 -2.28 -6.07 -1.19
C PHE A 358 -1.96 -6.38 -2.66
N VAL A 359 -2.75 -7.25 -3.27
CA VAL A 359 -2.60 -7.62 -4.67
C VAL A 359 -3.85 -7.26 -5.47
N GLU A 360 -3.65 -6.81 -6.70
CA GLU A 360 -4.71 -6.61 -7.69
C GLU A 360 -4.54 -7.66 -8.79
N VAL A 361 -5.62 -8.33 -9.19
CA VAL A 361 -5.60 -9.27 -10.31
C VAL A 361 -6.41 -8.68 -11.45
N TYR A 362 -5.84 -8.68 -12.65
CA TYR A 362 -6.58 -8.27 -13.84
C TYR A 362 -7.67 -9.28 -14.16
N VAL A 363 -8.90 -8.79 -14.29
CA VAL A 363 -10.06 -9.58 -14.75
C VAL A 363 -10.67 -8.82 -15.93
N PRO A 364 -10.67 -9.40 -17.15
CA PRO A 364 -11.24 -8.74 -18.32
C PRO A 364 -12.73 -8.48 -18.15
N GLU A 365 -13.24 -7.51 -18.91
CA GLU A 365 -14.66 -7.31 -19.06
C GLU A 365 -15.25 -8.42 -19.94
N ASP A 366 -16.25 -9.14 -19.40
CA ASP A 366 -17.08 -10.04 -20.19
C ASP A 366 -17.76 -9.19 -21.28
N ASN A 367 -17.32 -9.36 -22.54
CA ASN A 367 -17.89 -8.68 -23.70
C ASN A 367 -19.33 -9.12 -24.00
#